data_AF-A0A967J8Y1-F1
#
_entry.id   AF-A0A967J8Y1-F1
#
_cell.length_a   1.000
_cell.length_b   1.000
_cell.length_c   1.000
_cell.angle_alpha   90.00
_cell.angle_beta   90.00
_cell.angle_gamma   90.00
#
_symmetry.space_group_name_H-M   'P 1'
#
loop_
_entity.id
_entity.type
_entity.pdbx_description
1 polymer ?
#
loop_
_entity_poly.entity_id
_entity_poly.type
_entity_poly.pdbx_seq_one_letter_code
_entity_poly.pdbx_strand_id
1 'polypeptide(L)' 'MRPVVDAGGAVTSAVEVPPVAFHDVNVVPMDGDRILRRQVVVVRSGFVTRIGDVGVVEPPAG' A
#
# COMPACT_ATOMS: atom_id res chain seq x y z
N MET A 1 18.01 39.55 -18.33
CA MET A 1 16.63 39.04 -18.30
C MET A 1 16.42 38.37 -16.95
N ARG A 2 15.66 38.97 -16.03
CA ARG A 2 15.33 38.33 -14.74
C ARG A 2 14.16 37.37 -14.98
N PRO A 3 14.13 36.18 -14.38
CA PRO A 3 12.97 35.32 -14.49
C PRO A 3 11.76 36.02 -13.83
N VAL A 4 10.68 36.12 -14.58
CA VAL A 4 9.37 36.56 -14.10
C VAL A 4 8.71 35.35 -13.44
N VAL A 5 8.30 35.54 -12.18
CA VAL A 5 7.61 34.55 -11.37
C VAL A 5 6.12 34.64 -11.72
N ASP A 6 5.55 33.58 -12.29
CA ASP A 6 4.14 33.50 -12.61
C ASP A 6 3.52 32.35 -11.79
N ALA A 7 2.47 32.68 -11.02
CA ALA A 7 1.58 31.79 -10.27
C ALA A 7 2.17 30.54 -9.57
N GLY A 8 2.48 30.67 -8.26
CA GLY A 8 2.27 29.60 -7.27
C GLY A 8 2.97 28.25 -7.50
N GLY A 9 4.29 28.23 -7.37
CA GLY A 9 5.10 27.00 -7.34
C GLY A 9 4.99 26.23 -6.02
N ALA A 10 3.81 25.74 -5.66
CA ALA A 10 3.68 24.76 -4.59
C ALA A 10 4.08 23.38 -5.13
N VAL A 11 5.36 23.02 -4.97
CA VAL A 11 5.82 21.65 -5.14
C VAL A 11 5.39 20.86 -3.91
N THR A 12 4.23 20.20 -3.98
CA THR A 12 3.91 19.16 -2.99
C THR A 12 4.82 17.97 -3.29
N SER A 13 5.80 17.75 -2.42
CA SER A 13 6.58 16.52 -2.45
C SER A 13 5.70 15.46 -1.81
N ALA A 14 5.11 14.59 -2.63
CA ALA A 14 4.47 13.39 -2.10
C ALA A 14 5.55 12.56 -1.42
N VAL A 15 5.47 12.41 -0.10
CA VAL A 15 6.30 11.45 0.61
C VAL A 15 5.85 10.07 0.15
N GLU A 16 6.70 9.41 -0.63
CA GLU A 16 6.47 8.04 -1.06
C GLU A 16 6.53 7.15 0.18
N VAL A 17 5.37 6.70 0.65
CA VAL A 17 5.27 5.79 1.79
C VAL A 17 5.66 4.40 1.27
N PRO A 18 6.70 3.77 1.85
CA PRO A 18 7.07 2.41 1.47
C PRO A 18 5.88 1.48 1.60
N PRO A 19 5.71 0.55 0.65
CA PRO A 19 4.63 -0.43 0.73
C PRO A 19 4.82 -1.32 1.96
N VAL A 20 3.73 -1.58 2.67
CA VAL A 20 3.73 -2.44 3.86
C VAL A 20 3.13 -3.78 3.51
N ALA A 21 3.78 -4.87 3.91
CA ALA A 21 3.20 -6.21 3.83
C ALA A 21 3.03 -6.83 5.21
N PHE A 22 1.82 -7.24 5.52
CA PHE A 22 1.53 -8.10 6.66
C PHE A 22 1.67 -9.54 6.20
N HIS A 23 2.54 -10.32 6.84
CA HIS A 23 2.88 -11.67 6.42
C HIS A 23 2.34 -12.71 7.40
N ASP A 24 1.82 -13.83 6.86
CA ASP A 24 1.26 -14.98 7.59
C ASP A 24 0.17 -14.60 8.61
N VAL A 25 -0.78 -13.80 8.16
CA VAL A 25 -1.91 -13.32 9.00
C VAL A 25 -3.21 -14.04 8.65
N ASN A 26 -4.13 -14.11 9.61
CA ASN A 26 -5.51 -14.49 9.31
C ASN A 26 -6.31 -13.23 8.98
N VAL A 27 -7.06 -13.25 7.88
CA VAL A 27 -7.97 -12.16 7.50
C VAL A 27 -9.40 -12.58 7.79
N VAL A 28 -10.14 -11.74 8.50
CA VAL A 28 -11.56 -11.89 8.78
C VAL A 28 -12.31 -10.84 7.98
N PRO A 29 -12.89 -11.18 6.82
CA PRO A 29 -13.68 -10.25 6.03
C PRO A 29 -14.95 -9.82 6.78
N MET A 30 -15.46 -8.64 6.44
CA MET A 30 -16.72 -8.14 6.99
C MET A 30 -17.96 -8.74 6.30
N ASP A 31 -17.78 -9.44 5.17
CA ASP A 31 -18.88 -9.92 4.32
C ASP A 31 -19.49 -11.27 4.76
N GLY A 32 -19.02 -11.84 5.88
CA GLY A 32 -19.58 -13.06 6.46
C GLY A 32 -18.67 -13.70 7.51
N ASP A 33 -18.90 -14.98 7.80
CA ASP A 33 -18.25 -15.69 8.91
C ASP A 33 -16.97 -16.45 8.51
N ARG A 34 -16.44 -16.21 7.31
CA ARG A 34 -15.27 -16.93 6.81
C ARG A 34 -13.97 -16.35 7.37
N ILE A 35 -12.98 -17.21 7.59
CA ILE A 35 -11.62 -16.81 7.96
C ILE A 35 -10.67 -17.26 6.86
N LEU A 36 -10.01 -16.31 6.21
CA LEU A 36 -8.94 -16.57 5.25
C LEU A 36 -7.64 -16.76 6.04
N ARG A 37 -7.15 -18.00 6.09
CA ARG A 37 -5.98 -18.35 6.91
C ARG A 37 -4.69 -18.14 6.15
N ARG A 38 -3.62 -17.79 6.87
CA ARG A 38 -2.25 -17.71 6.34
C ARG A 38 -2.14 -16.89 5.04
N GLN A 39 -2.56 -15.64 5.13
CA GLN A 39 -2.54 -14.67 4.03
C GLN A 39 -1.37 -13.70 4.16
N VAL A 40 -1.01 -13.11 3.03
CA VAL A 40 -0.19 -11.91 2.91
C VAL A 40 -1.09 -10.77 2.46
N VAL A 41 -1.03 -9.63 3.15
CA VAL A 41 -1.79 -8.42 2.82
C VAL A 41 -0.82 -7.31 2.47
N VAL A 42 -0.87 -6.81 1.22
CA VAL A 42 -0.01 -5.74 0.72
C VAL A 42 -0.77 -4.42 0.67
N VAL A 43 -0.24 -3.43 1.37
CA VAL A 43 -0.78 -2.07 1.46
C VAL A 43 0.16 -1.10 0.75
N ARG A 44 -0.39 -0.29 -0.15
CA ARG A 44 0.33 0.78 -0.85
C ARG A 44 -0.47 2.07 -0.74
N SER A 45 0.19 3.15 -0.35
CA SER A 45 -0.45 4.47 -0.23
C SER A 45 -1.74 4.45 0.62
N GLY A 46 -1.77 3.60 1.66
CA GLY A 46 -2.93 3.44 2.55
C GLY A 46 -4.05 2.51 2.05
N PHE A 47 -3.92 1.94 0.85
CA PHE A 47 -4.91 1.03 0.26
C PHE A 47 -4.40 -0.41 0.23
N VAL A 48 -5.27 -1.36 0.53
CA VAL A 48 -4.99 -2.79 0.28
C VAL A 48 -4.99 -3.01 -1.23
N THR A 49 -3.85 -3.42 -1.76
CA THR A 49 -3.65 -3.67 -3.20
C THR A 49 -3.63 -5.16 -3.55
N ARG A 50 -3.37 -6.02 -2.56
CA ARG A 50 -3.38 -7.47 -2.73
C ARG A 50 -3.63 -8.19 -1.41
N ILE A 51 -4.40 -9.26 -1.47
CA ILE A 51 -4.54 -10.29 -0.44
C ILE A 51 -4.35 -11.64 -1.14
N GLY A 52 -3.58 -12.56 -0.55
CA GLY A 52 -3.45 -13.93 -1.07
C GLY A 52 -2.60 -14.82 -0.17
N ASP A 53 -2.51 -16.10 -0.50
CA ASP A 53 -1.85 -17.10 0.34
C ASP A 53 -0.34 -16.83 0.50
N VAL A 54 0.19 -17.22 1.67
CA VAL A 54 1.63 -17.28 1.92
C VAL A 54 2.31 -18.20 0.88
N GLY A 55 3.37 -17.70 0.26
CA GLY A 55 4.12 -18.40 -0.79
C GLY A 55 3.58 -18.19 -2.20
N VAL A 56 2.37 -17.61 -2.35
CA VAL A 56 1.83 -17.17 -3.64
C VAL A 56 2.06 -15.68 -3.84
N VAL A 57 1.86 -14.89 -2.77
CA VAL A 57 2.09 -13.45 -2.80
C VAL A 57 3.48 -13.14 -2.30
N GLU A 58 4.32 -12.62 -3.19
CA GLU A 58 5.62 -12.06 -2.83
C GLU A 58 5.45 -10.69 -2.16
N PRO A 59 6.08 -10.46 -0.99
CA PRO A 59 6.13 -9.15 -0.38
C PRO A 59 6.83 -8.15 -1.30
N PRO A 60 6.47 -6.85 -1.24
CA PRO A 60 7.21 -5.82 -1.93
C PRO A 60 8.65 -5.77 -1.44
N ALA A 61 9.60 -5.56 -2.36
CA ALA A 61 10.97 -5.24 -1.98
C ALA A 61 10.97 -3.94 -1.16
N GLY A 62 11.66 -4.00 0.00
CA GLY A 62 11.87 -2.85 0.88
C GLY A 62 12.96 -1.93 0.38
#